data_AF-A0A1I0GJW0-F1
#
_entry.id   AF-A0A1I0GJW0-F1
#
_cell.length_a   1.000
_cell.length_b   1.000
_cell.length_c   1.000
_cell.angle_alpha   90.00
_cell.angle_beta   90.00
_cell.angle_gamma   90.00
#
_symmetry.space_group_name_H-M   'P 1'
#
loop_
_entity.id
_entity.type
_entity.pdbx_description
1 polymer ?
#
loop_
_entity_poly.entity_id
_entity_poly.type
_entity_poly.pdbx_seq_one_letter_code
_entity_poly.pdbx_strand_id
1 'polypeptide(L)'
;MGMPEIPDMKPKIDLKKEDMINMLLASIALEEMSLAHILNAEGEKIQCITDDKRKCKLDDLLDINESVNETLRNVIKKEMLLQFKLENVMKMMDKKKPKKCVDDC
;
A
#
# COMPACT_ATOMS: atom_id res chain seq x y z
N MET A 1 50.30 10.90 -16.25
CA MET A 1 49.46 9.82 -15.69
C MET A 1 48.01 10.15 -16.04
N GLY A 2 47.37 9.35 -16.89
CA GLY A 2 45.99 9.57 -17.32
C GLY A 2 45.00 9.08 -16.27
N MET A 3 43.94 9.85 -16.04
CA MET A 3 42.86 9.48 -15.12
C MET A 3 42.11 8.26 -15.70
N PRO A 4 41.74 7.24 -14.89
CA PRO A 4 40.95 6.13 -15.37
C PRO A 4 39.56 6.63 -15.77
N GLU A 5 39.13 6.37 -17.01
CA GLU A 5 37.75 6.60 -17.42
C GLU A 5 36.87 5.53 -16.78
N ILE A 6 35.93 5.95 -15.94
CA ILE A 6 34.91 5.07 -15.38
C ILE A 6 34.00 4.67 -16.54
N PRO A 7 33.84 3.36 -16.85
CA PRO A 7 32.96 2.94 -17.92
C PRO A 7 31.53 3.37 -17.62
N ASP A 8 30.88 3.98 -18.62
CA ASP A 8 29.51 4.48 -18.56
C ASP A 8 28.54 3.29 -18.37
N MET A 9 28.30 2.93 -17.10
CA MET A 9 27.32 1.92 -16.73
C MET A 9 25.93 2.52 -16.91
N LYS A 10 25.39 2.45 -18.13
CA LYS A 10 23.95 2.60 -18.34
C LYS A 10 23.29 1.26 -18.02
N PRO A 11 22.68 1.08 -16.85
CA PRO A 11 21.95 -0.15 -16.58
C PRO A 11 20.82 -0.26 -17.63
N LYS A 12 20.87 -1.31 -18.45
CA LYS A 12 19.75 -1.67 -19.32
C LYS A 12 18.65 -2.25 -18.42
N ILE A 13 17.80 -1.37 -17.91
CA ILE A 13 16.58 -1.77 -17.21
C ILE A 13 15.55 -2.10 -18.31
N ASP A 14 15.50 -3.36 -18.72
CA ASP A 14 14.47 -3.87 -19.63
C ASP A 14 13.26 -4.33 -18.80
N LEU A 15 12.51 -3.35 -18.28
CA LEU A 15 11.26 -3.60 -17.55
C LEU A 15 10.10 -3.60 -18.53
N LYS A 16 9.37 -4.73 -18.60
CA LYS A 16 8.14 -4.78 -19.38
C LYS A 16 7.03 -4.06 -18.63
N LYS A 17 6.02 -3.62 -19.38
CA LYS A 17 4.84 -2.95 -18.82
C LYS A 17 4.15 -3.84 -17.78
N GLU A 18 4.08 -5.14 -18.05
CA GLU A 18 3.49 -6.13 -17.15
C GLU A 18 4.26 -6.23 -15.83
N ASP A 19 5.60 -6.19 -15.88
CA ASP A 19 6.44 -6.25 -14.68
C ASP A 19 6.21 -5.02 -13.79
N MET A 20 6.14 -3.83 -14.38
CA MET A 20 5.84 -2.60 -13.61
C MET A 20 4.44 -2.65 -12.98
N ILE A 21 3.45 -3.16 -13.70
CA ILE A 21 2.08 -3.31 -13.18
C ILE A 21 2.08 -4.27 -11.99
N ASN A 22 2.76 -5.41 -12.09
CA ASN A 22 2.89 -6.37 -10.99
C ASN A 22 3.60 -5.75 -9.79
N MET A 23 4.64 -4.94 -10.01
CA MET A 23 5.32 -4.21 -8.92
C MET A 23 4.41 -3.19 -8.24
N LEU A 24 3.56 -2.49 -8.99
CA LEU A 24 2.58 -1.55 -8.42
C LEU A 24 1.50 -2.28 -7.61
N LEU A 25 1.00 -3.42 -8.11
CA LEU A 25 0.08 -4.27 -7.35
C LEU A 25 0.72 -4.82 -6.08
N ALA A 26 1.97 -5.28 -6.16
CA ALA A 26 2.72 -5.75 -5.00
C ALA A 26 2.92 -4.63 -3.97
N SER A 27 3.20 -3.39 -4.41
CA SER A 27 3.26 -2.23 -3.52
C SER A 27 1.93 -1.97 -2.81
N ILE A 28 0.79 -2.07 -3.50
CA ILE A 28 -0.53 -1.93 -2.87
C ILE A 28 -0.73 -3.05 -1.83
N ALA A 29 -0.47 -4.30 -2.19
CA ALA A 29 -0.61 -5.44 -1.29
C ALA A 29 0.27 -5.32 -0.03
N LEU A 30 1.48 -4.78 -0.15
CA LEU A 30 2.36 -4.53 0.99
C LEU A 30 1.83 -3.42 1.91
N GLU A 31 1.25 -2.36 1.34
CA GLU A 31 0.59 -1.31 2.12
C GLU A 31 -0.63 -1.86 2.88
N GLU A 32 -1.48 -2.67 2.22
CA GLU A 32 -2.62 -3.38 2.83
C GLU A 32 -2.17 -4.28 3.99
N MET A 33 -1.11 -5.06 3.79
CA MET A 33 -0.55 -5.93 4.84
C MET A 33 -0.06 -5.10 6.03
N SER A 34 0.58 -3.96 5.79
CA SER A 34 1.00 -3.04 6.84
C SER A 34 -0.19 -2.46 7.62
N LEU A 35 -1.29 -2.12 6.95
CA LEU A 35 -2.51 -1.63 7.60
C LEU A 35 -3.16 -2.72 8.46
N ALA A 36 -3.18 -3.97 7.98
CA ALA A 36 -3.67 -5.10 8.78
C ALA A 36 -2.88 -5.29 10.08
N HIS A 37 -1.56 -5.13 10.05
CA HIS A 37 -0.73 -5.17 11.26
C HIS A 37 -1.05 -4.04 12.24
N ILE A 38 -1.31 -2.83 11.74
CA ILE A 38 -1.74 -1.70 12.59
C ILE A 38 -3.07 -2.02 13.26
N LEU A 39 -4.05 -2.52 12.51
CA LEU A 39 -5.35 -2.89 13.05
C LEU A 39 -5.23 -3.99 14.12
N ASN A 40 -4.39 -5.00 13.89
CA ASN A 40 -4.13 -6.03 14.88
C ASN A 40 -3.49 -5.46 16.15
N ALA A 41 -2.49 -4.59 16.01
CA ALA A 41 -1.83 -3.96 17.16
C ALA A 41 -2.79 -3.08 17.99
N GLU A 42 -3.72 -2.36 17.34
CA GLU A 42 -4.79 -1.64 18.05
C GLU A 42 -5.75 -2.61 18.78
N GLY A 43 -6.04 -3.76 18.19
CA GLY A 43 -6.82 -4.82 18.84
C GLY A 43 -6.12 -5.41 20.08
N GLU A 44 -4.83 -5.76 19.95
CA GLU A 44 -3.99 -6.23 21.06
C GLU A 44 -3.89 -5.20 22.18
N LYS A 45 -3.82 -3.91 21.84
CA LYS A 45 -3.83 -2.81 22.82
C LYS A 45 -5.11 -2.83 23.67
N ILE A 46 -6.28 -2.91 23.03
CA ILE A 46 -7.59 -2.99 23.73
C ILE A 46 -7.66 -4.25 24.59
N GLN A 47 -7.22 -5.39 24.03
CA GLN A 47 -7.27 -6.66 24.73
C GLN A 47 -6.35 -6.65 25.97
N CYS A 48 -5.13 -6.13 25.85
CA CYS A 48 -4.20 -5.99 26.96
C CYS A 48 -4.83 -5.27 28.15
N ILE A 49 -5.58 -4.19 27.89
CA ILE A 49 -6.24 -3.41 28.95
C ILE A 49 -7.44 -4.14 29.55
N THR A 50 -8.17 -4.91 28.73
CA THR A 50 -9.37 -5.62 29.18
C THR A 50 -9.02 -6.90 29.96
N ASP A 51 -7.95 -7.58 29.56
CA ASP A 51 -7.46 -8.81 30.19
C ASP A 51 -6.68 -8.53 31.49
N ASP A 52 -6.05 -7.35 31.58
CA ASP A 52 -5.34 -6.92 32.78
C ASP A 52 -6.35 -6.52 33.86
N LYS A 53 -6.57 -7.40 34.85
CA LYS A 53 -7.45 -7.19 36.02
C LYS A 53 -7.05 -5.99 36.90
N ARG A 54 -6.08 -5.19 36.46
CA ARG A 54 -5.73 -3.90 37.05
C ARG A 54 -6.90 -2.94 36.85
N LYS A 55 -7.19 -2.13 37.88
CA LYS A 55 -8.18 -1.05 37.79
C LYS A 55 -7.63 0.06 36.88
N CYS A 56 -7.78 -0.07 35.57
CA CYS A 56 -7.65 1.07 34.67
C CYS A 56 -8.70 2.12 35.04
N LYS A 57 -8.30 3.40 35.10
CA LYS A 57 -9.26 4.47 35.34
C LYS A 57 -10.14 4.61 34.09
N LEU A 58 -11.39 5.03 34.31
CA LEU A 58 -12.33 5.24 33.20
C LEU A 58 -11.79 6.26 32.18
N ASP A 59 -11.13 7.32 32.66
CA ASP A 59 -10.53 8.35 31.80
C ASP A 59 -9.47 7.75 30.86
N ASP A 60 -8.58 6.89 31.39
CA ASP A 60 -7.56 6.20 30.59
C ASP A 60 -8.21 5.32 29.49
N LEU A 61 -9.36 4.69 29.78
CA LEU A 61 -10.10 3.87 28.81
C LEU A 61 -10.73 4.73 27.71
N LEU A 62 -11.26 5.90 28.06
CA LEU A 62 -11.85 6.83 27.10
C LEU A 62 -10.78 7.40 26.17
N ASP A 63 -9.63 7.79 26.70
CA ASP A 63 -8.50 8.30 25.92
C ASP A 63 -7.99 7.26 24.92
N ILE A 64 -7.89 5.99 25.34
CA ILE A 64 -7.46 4.90 24.47
C ILE A 64 -8.50 4.64 23.38
N ASN A 65 -9.79 4.63 23.73
CA ASN A 65 -10.87 4.47 22.74
C ASN A 65 -10.88 5.61 21.73
N GLU A 66 -10.65 6.86 22.15
CA GLU A 66 -10.51 7.99 21.23
C GLU A 66 -9.31 7.79 20.30
N SER A 67 -8.16 7.43 20.85
CA SER A 67 -6.95 7.14 20.06
C SER A 67 -7.16 6.03 19.02
N VAL A 68 -7.80 4.92 19.41
CA VAL A 68 -8.12 3.83 18.48
C VAL A 68 -9.07 4.32 17.38
N ASN A 69 -10.10 5.10 17.73
CA ASN A 69 -11.04 5.64 16.75
C ASN A 69 -10.35 6.59 15.76
N GLU A 70 -9.41 7.40 16.20
CA GLU A 70 -8.59 8.23 15.31
C GLU A 70 -7.75 7.38 14.35
N THR A 71 -7.09 6.33 14.87
CA THR A 71 -6.32 5.38 14.04
C THR A 71 -7.21 4.71 13.01
N LEU A 72 -8.38 4.19 13.39
CA LEU A 72 -9.34 3.58 12.47
C LEU A 72 -9.81 4.55 11.38
N ARG A 73 -10.11 5.81 11.74
CA ARG A 73 -10.46 6.85 10.75
C ARG A 73 -9.33 7.09 9.77
N ASN A 74 -8.08 7.08 10.23
CA ASN A 74 -6.92 7.27 9.37
C ASN A 74 -6.66 6.05 8.47
N VAL A 75 -6.86 4.83 8.97
CA VAL A 75 -6.81 3.60 8.16
C VAL A 75 -7.86 3.67 7.06
N ILE A 76 -9.12 3.99 7.35
CA ILE A 76 -10.20 4.10 6.35
C ILE A 76 -9.84 5.12 5.25
N LYS A 77 -9.29 6.28 5.61
CA LYS A 77 -8.82 7.26 4.61
C LYS A 77 -7.71 6.66 3.73
N LYS A 78 -6.85 5.82 4.29
CA LYS A 78 -5.76 5.19 3.56
C LYS A 78 -6.27 4.09 2.63
N GLU A 79 -7.22 3.26 3.08
CA GLU A 79 -7.96 2.30 2.26
C GLU A 79 -8.59 2.96 1.04
N MET A 80 -9.24 4.12 1.20
CA MET A 80 -9.78 4.90 0.07
C MET A 80 -8.69 5.31 -0.94
N LEU A 81 -7.52 5.74 -0.47
CA LEU A 81 -6.40 6.10 -1.35
C LEU A 81 -5.81 4.88 -2.06
N LEU A 82 -5.71 3.73 -1.37
CA LEU A 82 -5.26 2.47 -1.93
C LEU A 82 -6.24 1.97 -3.00
N GLN A 83 -7.55 2.10 -2.76
CA GLN A 83 -8.58 1.82 -3.76
C GLN A 83 -8.38 2.66 -5.03
N PHE A 84 -8.17 3.98 -4.90
CA PHE A 84 -7.91 4.83 -6.08
C PHE A 84 -6.62 4.42 -6.81
N LYS A 85 -5.57 4.04 -6.07
CA LYS A 85 -4.31 3.56 -6.65
C LYS A 85 -4.55 2.27 -7.43
N LEU A 86 -5.30 1.33 -6.87
CA LEU A 86 -5.67 0.07 -7.51
C LEU A 86 -6.48 0.31 -8.79
N GLU A 87 -7.53 1.13 -8.74
CA GLU A 87 -8.34 1.46 -9.91
C GLU A 87 -7.50 2.05 -11.04
N ASN A 88 -6.52 2.91 -10.72
CA ASN A 88 -5.61 3.47 -11.71
C ASN A 88 -4.69 2.41 -12.33
N VAL A 89 -4.17 1.49 -11.52
CA VAL A 89 -3.36 0.36 -12.00
C VAL A 89 -4.18 -0.56 -12.90
N MET A 90 -5.43 -0.87 -12.53
CA MET A 90 -6.32 -1.69 -13.34
C MET A 90 -6.61 -1.06 -14.71
N LYS A 91 -6.86 0.26 -14.76
CA LYS A 91 -7.01 0.99 -16.04
C LYS A 91 -5.78 0.89 -16.95
N MET A 92 -4.58 0.71 -16.40
CA MET A 92 -3.37 0.52 -17.20
C MET A 92 -3.31 -0.86 -17.87
N MET A 93 -3.97 -1.87 -17.29
CA MET A 93 -4.08 -3.22 -17.87
C MET A 93 -5.03 -3.24 -19.07
N ASP A 94 -6.11 -2.45 -19.03
CA ASP A 94 -7.21 -2.49 -20.02
C ASP A 94 -6.91 -1.81 -21.37
N LYS A 95 -5.70 -1.29 -21.60
CA LYS A 95 -5.33 -0.74 -22.92
C LYS A 95 -5.22 -1.87 -23.95
N LYS A 96 -6.36 -2.24 -24.54
CA LYS A 96 -6.46 -3.13 -25.71
C LYS A 96 -5.52 -2.63 -26.81
N LYS A 97 -4.78 -3.56 -27.41
CA LYS A 97 -4.01 -3.30 -28.65
C LYS A 97 -4.94 -2.59 -29.64
N PRO A 98 -4.46 -1.57 -30.39
CA PRO A 98 -5.27 -0.98 -31.45
C PRO A 98 -5.77 -2.12 -32.33
N LYS A 99 -7.09 -2.18 -32.56
CA LYS A 99 -7.65 -3.07 -33.57
C LYS A 99 -6.85 -2.77 -34.83
N LYS A 100 -6.11 -3.75 -35.35
CA LYS A 100 -5.63 -3.66 -36.73
C LYS A 100 -6.89 -3.40 -37.54
N CYS A 101 -6.99 -2.24 -38.18
CA CYS A 101 -7.91 -2.09 -39.28
C CYS A 101 -7.55 -3.23 -40.23
N VAL A 102 -8.46 -4.20 -40.36
CA VAL A 102 -8.39 -5.14 -41.45
C VAL A 102 -8.81 -4.29 -42.63
N ASP A 103 -7.85 -3.98 -43.50
CA ASP A 103 -8.10 -3.32 -44.76
C ASP A 103 -8.97 -4.25 -45.61
N ASP A 104 -10.28 -4.11 -45.48
CA ASP A 104 -11.28 -4.55 -46.45
C ASP A 104 -11.79 -3.30 -47.15
N CYS A 105 -11.12 -2.91 -48.24
CA CYS A 105 -11.63 -2.27 -49.47
C CYS A 105 -10.46 -1.77 -50.32
#